data_AF-A0AAP2W5K2-F1
#
_entry.id   AF-A0AAP2W5K2-F1
#
_cell.length_a   1.000
_cell.length_b   1.000
_cell.length_c   1.000
_cell.angle_alpha   90.00
_cell.angle_beta   90.00
_cell.angle_gamma   90.00
#
_symmetry.space_group_name_H-M   'P 1'
#
loop_
_entity.id
_entity.type
_entity.pdbx_description
1 polymer ?
#
loop_
_entity_poly.entity_id
_entity_poly.type
_entity_poly.pdbx_seq_one_letter_code
_entity_poly.pdbx_strand_id
1 'polypeptide(L)'
;MKKDILEKGAILQRDKETYAVAPHIPGGICSSDTLRKIADISDKYKAAAIKITGAQRIAIVGLKEEDLDNVWKDLGLEPGAAVGMCVRSIKVCPGTTFCKRGLQDSVNLGLALDNAYHGLSTPAKFKIGVSGCPNSCGESWLKDLGFIGTGKGFKVIVGGDAGRTPRIGTELVDGLTIEQSRDMAEKIINYYRTHADKGERMGAFIERIGFEEFKKIMLG
;
A
#
# COMPACT_ATOMS: atom_id res chain seq x y z
N MET A 1 -6.02 23.21 17.55
CA MET A 1 -4.80 22.76 16.84
C MET A 1 -5.23 22.08 15.56
N LYS A 2 -4.70 22.51 14.40
CA LYS A 2 -4.98 21.86 13.11
C LYS A 2 -4.59 20.38 13.16
N LYS A 3 -5.27 19.56 12.36
CA LYS A 3 -5.02 18.12 12.23
C LYS A 3 -4.99 17.74 10.74
N ASP A 4 -4.61 16.49 10.47
CA ASP A 4 -4.85 15.88 9.16
C ASP A 4 -6.34 15.98 8.81
N ILE A 5 -6.64 16.26 7.54
CA ILE A 5 -7.98 16.35 6.99
C ILE A 5 -8.21 15.07 6.17
N LEU A 6 -8.71 14.03 6.83
CA LEU A 6 -8.74 12.68 6.28
C LEU A 6 -9.65 12.56 5.05
N GLU A 7 -10.77 13.27 5.06
CA GLU A 7 -11.74 13.36 3.96
C GLU A 7 -11.15 13.97 2.70
N LYS A 8 -10.14 14.84 2.83
CA LYS A 8 -9.38 15.43 1.70
C LYS A 8 -8.06 14.71 1.45
N GLY A 9 -7.75 13.64 2.18
CA GLY A 9 -6.44 12.97 2.15
C GLY A 9 -5.26 13.91 2.41
N ALA A 10 -5.49 15.01 3.13
CA ALA A 10 -4.52 16.07 3.34
C ALA A 10 -3.81 15.90 4.68
N ILE A 11 -2.48 15.92 4.64
CA ILE A 11 -1.59 15.60 5.77
C ILE A 11 -1.00 16.90 6.29
N LEU A 12 -1.25 17.24 7.55
CA LEU A 12 -0.74 18.47 8.14
C LEU A 12 0.78 18.41 8.24
N GLN A 13 1.45 19.47 7.79
CA GLN A 13 2.91 19.57 7.79
C GLN A 13 3.45 20.08 9.14
N ARG A 14 4.79 20.09 9.25
CA ARG A 14 5.50 20.46 10.49
C ARG A 14 5.21 21.88 10.95
N ASP A 15 4.99 22.80 10.01
CA ASP A 15 4.65 24.21 10.27
C ASP A 15 3.26 24.40 10.90
N LYS A 16 2.42 23.35 10.92
CA LYS A 16 1.03 23.37 11.43
C LYS A 16 0.11 24.31 10.66
N GLU A 17 0.50 24.70 9.45
CA GLU A 17 -0.24 25.61 8.59
C GLU A 17 -0.53 25.01 7.22
N THR A 18 0.49 24.36 6.63
CA THR A 18 0.41 23.78 5.29
C THR A 18 0.14 22.29 5.32
N TYR A 19 -0.24 21.76 4.15
CA TYR A 19 -0.66 20.39 3.95
C TYR A 19 0.14 19.73 2.82
N ALA A 20 0.22 18.40 2.87
CA ALA A 20 0.62 17.58 1.75
C ALA A 20 -0.53 16.71 1.28
N VAL A 21 -0.65 16.54 -0.03
CA VAL A 21 -1.57 15.60 -0.67
C VAL A 21 -0.78 14.58 -1.46
N ALA A 22 -1.30 13.37 -1.57
CA ALA A 22 -0.70 12.31 -2.38
C ALA A 22 -1.79 11.67 -3.23
N PRO A 23 -1.83 11.90 -4.56
CA PRO A 23 -2.77 11.23 -5.43
C PRO A 23 -2.55 9.72 -5.45
N HIS A 24 -3.61 8.98 -5.73
CA HIS A 24 -3.56 7.55 -5.94
C HIS A 24 -2.86 7.22 -7.26
N ILE A 25 -1.77 6.46 -7.18
CA ILE A 25 -1.00 5.97 -8.33
C ILE A 25 -0.85 4.45 -8.14
N PRO A 26 -1.78 3.64 -8.67
CA PRO A 26 -1.78 2.19 -8.51
C PRO A 26 -0.44 1.54 -8.92
N GLY A 27 0.14 0.76 -8.01
CA GLY A 27 1.44 0.10 -8.22
C GLY A 27 2.62 1.04 -8.49
N GLY A 28 2.45 2.36 -8.34
CA GLY A 28 3.44 3.35 -8.74
C GLY A 28 3.62 3.48 -10.25
N ILE A 29 2.68 2.98 -11.06
CA ILE A 29 2.71 3.05 -12.52
C ILE A 29 1.95 4.31 -12.95
N CYS A 30 2.61 5.19 -13.69
CA CYS A 30 2.02 6.44 -14.15
C CYS A 30 2.45 6.79 -15.58
N SER A 31 1.64 7.60 -16.26
CA SER A 31 1.95 8.17 -17.57
C SER A 31 2.73 9.48 -17.44
N SER A 32 3.32 9.94 -18.54
CA SER A 32 3.93 11.27 -18.63
C SER A 32 2.93 12.38 -18.29
N ASP A 33 1.67 12.22 -18.68
CA ASP A 33 0.64 13.24 -18.49
C ASP A 33 0.27 13.39 -17.02
N THR A 34 0.20 12.29 -16.27
CA THR A 34 0.04 12.33 -14.81
C THR A 34 1.20 13.09 -14.16
N LEU A 35 2.43 12.86 -14.60
CA LEU A 35 3.60 13.55 -14.06
C LEU A 35 3.61 15.05 -14.40
N ARG A 36 3.24 15.42 -15.64
CA ARG A 36 3.08 16.83 -16.04
C ARG A 36 2.02 17.52 -15.20
N LYS A 37 0.84 16.91 -15.02
CA LYS A 37 -0.21 17.45 -14.15
C LYS A 37 0.29 17.68 -12.73
N ILE A 38 1.01 16.74 -12.14
CA ILE A 38 1.57 16.91 -10.78
C ILE A 38 2.55 18.11 -10.73
N ALA A 39 3.39 18.27 -11.76
CA ALA A 39 4.29 19.42 -11.86
C ALA A 39 3.53 20.74 -12.01
N ASP A 40 2.55 20.80 -12.91
CA ASP A 40 1.73 21.99 -13.16
C ASP A 40 0.98 22.43 -11.89
N ILE A 41 0.45 21.47 -11.11
CA ILE A 41 -0.21 21.73 -9.83
C ILE A 41 0.78 22.24 -8.78
N SER A 42 1.97 21.65 -8.72
CA SER A 42 3.03 22.12 -7.84
C SER A 42 3.38 23.58 -8.11
N ASP A 43 3.53 23.96 -9.37
CA ASP A 43 3.84 25.34 -9.77
C ASP A 43 2.67 26.29 -9.51
N LYS A 44 1.45 25.91 -9.93
CA LYS A 44 0.23 26.74 -9.78
C LYS A 44 -0.05 27.10 -8.33
N TYR A 45 0.09 26.14 -7.42
CA TYR A 45 -0.20 26.32 -6.00
C TYR A 45 1.04 26.61 -5.17
N LYS A 46 2.20 26.86 -5.81
CA LYS A 46 3.48 27.18 -5.17
C LYS A 46 3.84 26.18 -4.07
N ALA A 47 3.66 24.90 -4.35
CA ALA A 47 4.02 23.84 -3.43
C ALA A 47 5.50 23.94 -3.06
N ALA A 48 5.83 23.67 -1.81
CA ALA A 48 7.19 23.72 -1.30
C ALA A 48 8.08 22.60 -1.88
N ALA A 49 7.50 21.43 -2.18
CA ALA A 49 8.23 20.30 -2.77
C ALA A 49 7.31 19.26 -3.41
N ILE A 50 7.87 18.49 -4.35
CA ILE A 50 7.34 17.20 -4.79
C ILE A 50 8.21 16.09 -4.20
N LYS A 51 7.60 15.13 -3.49
CA LYS A 51 8.31 14.05 -2.78
C LYS A 51 7.90 12.67 -3.27
N ILE A 52 8.87 11.93 -3.81
CA ILE A 52 8.74 10.47 -4.01
C ILE A 52 8.82 9.76 -2.65
N THR A 53 7.86 8.88 -2.38
CA THR A 53 7.74 8.15 -1.10
C THR A 53 8.16 6.69 -1.22
N GLY A 54 8.52 6.06 -0.10
CA GLY A 54 8.94 4.65 -0.08
C GLY A 54 7.87 3.63 -0.50
N ALA A 55 6.60 4.05 -0.63
CA ALA A 55 5.49 3.23 -1.08
C ALA A 55 5.12 3.49 -2.56
N GLN A 56 6.08 3.96 -3.39
CA GLN A 56 5.88 4.24 -4.81
C GLN A 56 4.77 5.28 -5.09
N ARG A 57 4.67 6.30 -4.23
CA ARG A 57 3.74 7.43 -4.40
C ARG A 57 4.51 8.72 -4.61
N ILE A 58 3.84 9.72 -5.17
CA ILE A 58 4.31 11.09 -5.27
C ILE A 58 3.43 11.96 -4.37
N ALA A 59 4.02 12.79 -3.52
CA ALA A 59 3.30 13.75 -2.68
C ALA A 59 3.65 15.18 -3.09
N ILE A 60 2.64 16.06 -3.11
CA ILE A 60 2.77 17.50 -3.31
C ILE A 60 2.69 18.14 -1.92
N VAL A 61 3.73 18.85 -1.51
CA VAL A 61 3.94 19.28 -0.11
C VAL A 61 3.92 20.79 0.00
N GLY A 62 3.34 21.33 1.07
CA GLY A 62 3.37 22.77 1.35
C GLY A 62 2.20 23.54 0.73
N LEU A 63 1.07 22.87 0.53
CA LEU A 63 -0.15 23.47 0.01
C LEU A 63 -0.92 24.17 1.13
N LYS A 64 -1.58 25.28 0.81
CA LYS A 64 -2.44 25.98 1.75
C LYS A 64 -3.77 25.24 1.91
N GLU A 65 -4.38 25.37 3.08
CA GLU A 65 -5.63 24.67 3.40
C GLU A 65 -6.79 25.11 2.49
N GLU A 66 -6.89 26.41 2.24
CA GLU A 66 -7.92 27.02 1.39
C GLU A 66 -7.84 26.58 -0.09
N ASP A 67 -6.69 26.10 -0.54
CA ASP A 67 -6.46 25.68 -1.92
C ASP A 67 -6.77 24.19 -2.16
N LEU A 68 -6.92 23.39 -1.09
CA LEU A 68 -6.98 21.92 -1.20
C LEU A 68 -8.08 21.41 -2.14
N ASP A 69 -9.26 22.01 -2.12
CA ASP A 69 -10.37 21.57 -2.99
C ASP A 69 -10.08 21.88 -4.46
N ASN A 70 -9.44 23.01 -4.75
CA ASN A 70 -9.04 23.39 -6.10
C ASN A 70 -7.87 22.53 -6.60
N VAL A 71 -6.92 22.19 -5.71
CA VAL A 71 -5.83 21.25 -6.01
C VAL A 71 -6.39 19.90 -6.47
N TRP A 72 -7.35 19.33 -5.76
CA TRP A 72 -7.94 18.04 -6.14
C TRP A 72 -8.76 18.13 -7.42
N LYS A 73 -9.54 19.20 -7.58
CA LYS A 73 -10.31 19.46 -8.81
C LYS A 73 -9.40 19.55 -10.04
N ASP A 74 -8.29 20.26 -9.93
CA ASP A 74 -7.36 20.44 -11.05
C ASP A 74 -6.51 19.18 -11.31
N LEU A 75 -6.14 18.43 -10.26
CA LEU A 75 -5.47 17.14 -10.41
C LEU A 75 -6.34 16.13 -11.16
N GLY A 76 -7.64 16.09 -10.82
CA GLY A 76 -8.58 15.10 -11.35
C GLY A 76 -8.21 13.66 -10.99
N LEU A 77 -7.59 13.47 -9.82
CA LEU A 77 -7.19 12.17 -9.28
C LEU A 77 -7.71 12.03 -7.85
N GLU A 78 -7.91 10.80 -7.43
CA GLU A 78 -8.40 10.48 -6.09
C GLU A 78 -7.28 10.49 -5.03
N PRO A 79 -7.60 10.74 -3.75
CA PRO A 79 -6.63 10.63 -2.66
C PRO A 79 -6.05 9.22 -2.50
N GLY A 80 -4.73 9.12 -2.37
CA GLY A 80 -4.00 7.84 -2.32
C GLY A 80 -4.02 7.11 -0.97
N ALA A 81 -4.95 7.43 -0.06
CA ALA A 81 -5.03 6.84 1.29
C ALA A 81 -3.68 6.90 2.05
N ALA A 82 -3.01 8.05 2.01
CA ALA A 82 -1.65 8.21 2.53
C ALA A 82 -1.56 8.27 4.07
N VAL A 83 -2.69 8.45 4.74
CA VAL A 83 -2.88 8.44 6.20
C VAL A 83 -4.12 7.60 6.55
N GLY A 84 -4.37 7.36 7.85
CA GLY A 84 -5.51 6.56 8.31
C GLY A 84 -5.21 5.08 8.61
N MET A 85 -6.21 4.43 9.22
CA MET A 85 -6.23 2.99 9.54
C MET A 85 -6.94 2.23 8.42
N CYS A 86 -6.21 2.04 7.34
CA CYS A 86 -6.69 1.40 6.13
C CYS A 86 -5.55 0.69 5.42
N VAL A 87 -5.90 -0.08 4.38
CA VAL A 87 -4.96 -0.59 3.37
C VAL A 87 -4.36 0.60 2.62
N ARG A 88 -3.04 0.73 2.74
CA ARG A 88 -2.25 1.76 2.05
C ARG A 88 -1.98 1.33 0.61
N SER A 89 -1.44 2.24 -0.20
CA SER A 89 -0.99 1.93 -1.57
C SER A 89 -0.17 0.65 -1.62
N ILE A 90 -0.51 -0.22 -2.57
CA ILE A 90 0.14 -1.51 -2.74
C ILE A 90 1.46 -1.31 -3.48
N LYS A 91 2.56 -1.79 -2.88
CA LYS A 91 3.89 -1.67 -3.48
C LYS A 91 4.12 -2.81 -4.46
N VAL A 92 4.35 -2.51 -5.72
CA VAL A 92 4.40 -3.48 -6.81
C VAL A 92 5.72 -3.38 -7.56
N CYS A 93 6.42 -4.49 -7.72
CA CYS A 93 7.59 -4.51 -8.61
C CYS A 93 7.17 -4.72 -10.07
N PRO A 94 8.07 -4.49 -11.05
CA PRO A 94 7.68 -4.56 -12.46
C PRO A 94 7.31 -5.96 -12.99
N GLY A 95 7.60 -7.04 -12.23
CA GLY A 95 7.16 -8.41 -12.55
C GLY A 95 7.63 -8.91 -13.92
N THR A 96 6.98 -9.95 -14.44
CA THR A 96 7.16 -10.39 -15.84
C THR A 96 6.65 -9.38 -16.86
N THR A 97 5.82 -8.41 -16.43
CA THR A 97 5.34 -7.33 -17.30
C THR A 97 6.47 -6.47 -17.85
N PHE A 98 7.49 -6.13 -17.04
CA PHE A 98 8.60 -5.28 -17.51
C PHE A 98 10.01 -5.77 -17.14
N CYS A 99 10.17 -6.65 -16.15
CA CYS A 99 11.48 -7.05 -15.64
C CYS A 99 11.90 -8.44 -16.15
N LYS A 100 13.09 -8.52 -16.75
CA LYS A 100 13.69 -9.79 -17.23
C LYS A 100 13.90 -10.87 -16.16
N ARG A 101 13.84 -10.50 -14.87
CA ARG A 101 13.98 -11.43 -13.74
C ARG A 101 12.65 -11.86 -13.14
N GLY A 102 11.53 -11.33 -13.63
CA GLY A 102 10.21 -11.71 -13.16
C GLY A 102 9.99 -13.20 -13.39
N LEU A 103 9.48 -13.88 -12.36
CA LEU A 103 8.98 -15.26 -12.46
C LEU A 103 7.46 -15.28 -12.56
N GLN A 104 6.81 -14.30 -11.94
CA GLN A 104 5.36 -14.11 -11.94
C GLN A 104 5.00 -12.65 -12.25
N ASP A 105 3.77 -12.44 -12.74
CA ASP A 105 3.25 -11.11 -13.06
C ASP A 105 2.75 -10.38 -11.81
N SER A 106 3.68 -9.70 -11.13
CA SER A 106 3.33 -8.88 -9.97
C SER A 106 2.51 -7.65 -10.31
N VAL A 107 2.55 -7.16 -11.56
CA VAL A 107 1.77 -5.98 -11.96
C VAL A 107 0.29 -6.35 -12.01
N ASN A 108 -0.05 -7.47 -12.66
CA ASN A 108 -1.43 -7.96 -12.70
C ASN A 108 -1.99 -8.22 -11.29
N LEU A 109 -1.30 -9.04 -10.47
CA LEU A 109 -1.76 -9.31 -9.11
C LEU A 109 -1.82 -8.02 -8.26
N GLY A 110 -0.80 -7.17 -8.35
CA GLY A 110 -0.71 -5.92 -7.60
C GLY A 110 -1.85 -4.95 -7.90
N LEU A 111 -2.17 -4.73 -9.18
CA LEU A 111 -3.27 -3.86 -9.59
C LEU A 111 -4.64 -4.45 -9.24
N ALA A 112 -4.81 -5.77 -9.35
CA ALA A 112 -6.04 -6.43 -8.93
C ALA A 112 -6.30 -6.27 -7.43
N LEU A 113 -5.26 -6.41 -6.60
CA LEU A 113 -5.36 -6.17 -5.14
C LEU A 113 -5.58 -4.69 -4.83
N ASP A 114 -4.96 -3.77 -5.57
CA ASP A 114 -5.08 -2.33 -5.34
C ASP A 114 -6.50 -1.87 -5.63
N ASN A 115 -7.09 -2.31 -6.76
CA ASN A 115 -8.48 -2.06 -7.11
C ASN A 115 -9.47 -2.63 -6.07
N ALA A 116 -9.17 -3.77 -5.45
CA ALA A 116 -10.07 -4.41 -4.49
C ALA A 116 -9.97 -3.82 -3.08
N TYR A 117 -8.78 -3.39 -2.66
CA TYR A 117 -8.49 -3.16 -1.25
C TYR A 117 -7.93 -1.78 -0.92
N HIS A 118 -7.43 -1.00 -1.88
CA HIS A 118 -6.89 0.33 -1.58
C HIS A 118 -7.90 1.19 -0.80
N GLY A 119 -7.47 1.79 0.31
CA GLY A 119 -8.34 2.60 1.16
C GLY A 119 -9.31 1.82 2.05
N LEU A 120 -9.40 0.48 1.92
CA LEU A 120 -10.27 -0.35 2.77
C LEU A 120 -9.91 -0.19 4.25
N SER A 121 -10.90 0.12 5.09
CA SER A 121 -10.73 0.29 6.54
C SER A 121 -10.28 -0.99 7.23
N THR A 122 -9.24 -0.88 8.06
CA THR A 122 -8.61 -1.99 8.78
C THR A 122 -8.32 -1.59 10.24
N PRO A 123 -8.17 -2.54 11.18
CA PRO A 123 -7.92 -2.22 12.60
C PRO A 123 -6.69 -1.35 12.85
N ALA A 124 -5.64 -1.48 12.02
CA ALA A 124 -4.48 -0.60 11.97
C ALA A 124 -4.12 -0.27 10.51
N LYS A 125 -3.07 0.54 10.29
CA LYS A 125 -2.52 0.71 8.93
C LYS A 125 -2.08 -0.66 8.38
N PHE A 126 -2.47 -0.98 7.16
CA PHE A 126 -2.20 -2.27 6.53
C PHE A 126 -1.42 -2.07 5.23
N LYS A 127 -0.28 -2.73 5.07
CA LYS A 127 0.56 -2.59 3.88
C LYS A 127 0.62 -3.89 3.12
N ILE A 128 0.49 -3.80 1.80
CA ILE A 128 0.61 -4.93 0.89
C ILE A 128 1.81 -4.71 -0.03
N GLY A 129 2.55 -5.77 -0.32
CA GLY A 129 3.64 -5.75 -1.30
C GLY A 129 3.59 -6.96 -2.22
N VAL A 130 3.78 -6.73 -3.51
CA VAL A 130 3.75 -7.77 -4.55
C VAL A 130 5.05 -7.73 -5.33
N SER A 131 5.80 -8.82 -5.27
CA SER A 131 7.08 -9.00 -5.94
C SER A 131 7.01 -10.19 -6.87
N GLY A 132 7.42 -10.04 -8.13
CA GLY A 132 7.36 -11.11 -9.12
C GLY A 132 8.49 -12.14 -9.04
N CYS A 133 9.45 -11.96 -8.14
CA CYS A 133 10.57 -12.90 -7.92
C CYS A 133 11.17 -12.76 -6.50
N PRO A 134 12.05 -13.69 -6.07
CA PRO A 134 12.63 -13.68 -4.72
C PRO A 134 13.48 -12.45 -4.33
N ASN A 135 13.86 -11.58 -5.29
CA ASN A 135 14.53 -10.31 -4.97
C ASN A 135 13.66 -9.37 -4.12
N SER A 136 12.34 -9.58 -4.12
CA SER A 136 11.42 -8.89 -3.22
C SER A 136 11.50 -7.34 -3.33
N CYS A 137 11.58 -6.80 -4.55
CA CYS A 137 11.64 -5.34 -4.77
C CYS A 137 10.38 -4.59 -4.31
N GLY A 138 9.24 -5.29 -4.16
CA GLY A 138 8.04 -4.79 -3.49
C GLY A 138 8.12 -4.81 -1.95
N GLU A 139 9.27 -5.22 -1.40
CA GLU A 139 9.54 -5.42 0.03
C GLU A 139 8.55 -6.38 0.69
N SER A 140 8.09 -7.41 -0.03
CA SER A 140 6.99 -8.28 0.38
C SER A 140 7.20 -8.94 1.75
N TRP A 141 8.44 -9.17 2.16
CA TRP A 141 8.78 -9.71 3.50
C TRP A 141 8.50 -8.74 4.66
N LEU A 142 8.40 -7.44 4.41
CA LEU A 142 8.27 -6.38 5.42
C LEU A 142 6.89 -5.72 5.38
N LYS A 143 5.90 -6.39 4.78
CA LYS A 143 4.52 -5.94 4.65
C LYS A 143 3.63 -6.80 5.54
N ASP A 144 2.51 -6.21 5.96
CA ASP A 144 1.49 -6.95 6.71
C ASP A 144 1.00 -8.16 5.90
N LEU A 145 0.89 -8.01 4.58
CA LEU A 145 0.66 -9.08 3.60
C LEU A 145 1.59 -8.92 2.40
N GLY A 146 2.32 -9.97 2.07
CA GLY A 146 3.30 -10.00 0.98
C GLY A 146 3.04 -11.13 0.00
N PHE A 147 3.31 -10.88 -1.28
CA PHE A 147 3.33 -11.88 -2.33
C PHE A 147 4.69 -11.89 -3.02
N ILE A 148 5.25 -13.08 -3.23
CA ILE A 148 6.56 -13.27 -3.87
C ILE A 148 6.45 -14.35 -4.94
N GLY A 149 6.69 -14.01 -6.20
CA GLY A 149 6.71 -14.95 -7.30
C GLY A 149 7.84 -15.97 -7.16
N THR A 150 7.51 -17.23 -7.41
CA THR A 150 8.40 -18.38 -7.50
C THR A 150 8.16 -19.09 -8.83
N GLY A 151 8.92 -20.16 -9.11
CA GLY A 151 8.66 -21.00 -10.29
C GLY A 151 7.34 -21.78 -10.21
N LYS A 152 6.69 -21.82 -9.04
CA LYS A 152 5.45 -22.59 -8.81
C LYS A 152 4.19 -21.72 -8.80
N GLY A 153 4.33 -20.40 -8.76
CA GLY A 153 3.24 -19.46 -8.49
C GLY A 153 3.69 -18.37 -7.52
N PHE A 154 2.77 -17.82 -6.73
CA PHE A 154 3.08 -16.87 -5.68
C PHE A 154 3.15 -17.54 -4.31
N LYS A 155 4.19 -17.18 -3.58
CA LYS A 155 4.35 -17.37 -2.15
C LYS A 155 3.67 -16.23 -1.39
N VAL A 156 2.92 -16.56 -0.35
CA VAL A 156 2.24 -15.62 0.53
C VAL A 156 3.01 -15.49 1.84
N ILE A 157 3.34 -14.25 2.20
CA ILE A 157 4.04 -13.87 3.42
C ILE A 157 3.09 -13.03 4.29
N VAL A 158 3.08 -13.25 5.60
CA VAL A 158 2.18 -12.55 6.52
C VAL A 158 2.91 -11.98 7.73
N GLY A 159 2.41 -10.85 8.24
CA GLY A 159 2.82 -10.28 9.51
C GLY A 159 4.13 -9.50 9.50
N GLY A 160 4.70 -9.14 8.34
CA GLY A 160 5.90 -8.31 8.28
C GLY A 160 5.65 -6.86 8.71
N ASP A 161 6.69 -6.19 9.21
CA ASP A 161 6.65 -4.77 9.56
C ASP A 161 8.02 -4.09 9.39
N ALA A 162 8.03 -2.89 8.83
CA ALA A 162 9.20 -2.00 8.79
C ALA A 162 8.98 -0.74 9.66
N GLY A 163 8.12 -0.86 10.67
CA GLY A 163 7.72 0.19 11.59
C GLY A 163 8.59 0.26 12.84
N ARG A 164 7.95 0.65 13.95
CA ARG A 164 8.60 0.83 15.26
C ARG A 164 9.22 -0.46 15.79
N THR A 165 8.58 -1.59 15.53
CA THR A 165 9.05 -2.93 15.90
C THR A 165 9.24 -3.71 14.61
N PRO A 166 10.43 -3.63 13.97
CA PRO A 166 10.69 -4.31 12.72
C PRO A 166 10.50 -5.82 12.84
N ARG A 167 9.91 -6.43 11.82
CA ARG A 167 9.60 -7.85 11.75
C ARG A 167 9.68 -8.34 10.31
N ILE A 168 10.39 -9.45 10.11
CA ILE A 168 10.33 -10.21 8.87
C ILE A 168 9.08 -11.08 8.93
N GLY A 169 8.23 -11.01 7.91
CA GLY A 169 7.01 -11.80 7.83
C GLY A 169 7.30 -13.30 7.64
N THR A 170 6.30 -14.12 7.94
CA THR A 170 6.38 -15.57 7.88
C THR A 170 5.70 -16.09 6.62
N GLU A 171 6.30 -17.09 5.97
CA GLU A 171 5.69 -17.77 4.85
C GLU A 171 4.47 -18.58 5.28
N LEU A 172 3.31 -18.30 4.68
CA LEU A 172 2.06 -19.00 4.93
C LEU A 172 1.88 -20.19 3.99
N VAL A 173 2.06 -19.96 2.69
CA VAL A 173 1.84 -20.94 1.61
C VAL A 173 2.61 -20.52 0.35
N ASP A 174 2.94 -21.47 -0.53
CA ASP A 174 3.62 -21.24 -1.81
C ASP A 174 2.87 -21.95 -2.95
N GLY A 175 3.09 -21.49 -4.18
CA GLY A 175 2.56 -22.08 -5.40
C GLY A 175 1.13 -21.66 -5.76
N LEU A 176 0.67 -20.49 -5.29
CA LEU A 176 -0.67 -19.99 -5.62
C LEU A 176 -0.71 -19.36 -7.02
N THR A 177 -1.79 -19.57 -7.77
CA THR A 177 -2.09 -18.75 -8.97
C THR A 177 -2.44 -17.30 -8.57
N ILE A 178 -2.62 -16.41 -9.53
CA ILE A 178 -3.07 -15.03 -9.27
C ILE A 178 -4.45 -15.05 -8.60
N GLU A 179 -5.38 -15.89 -9.09
CA GLU A 179 -6.73 -16.04 -8.57
C GLU A 179 -6.69 -16.53 -7.13
N GLN A 180 -5.97 -17.63 -6.88
CA GLN A 180 -5.79 -18.16 -5.52
C GLN A 180 -5.10 -17.17 -4.58
N SER A 181 -4.18 -16.35 -5.10
CA SER A 181 -3.53 -15.28 -4.32
C SER A 181 -4.52 -14.18 -3.93
N ARG A 182 -5.48 -13.84 -4.81
CA ARG A 182 -6.55 -12.88 -4.52
C ARG A 182 -7.53 -13.43 -3.48
N ASP A 183 -7.92 -14.69 -3.61
CA ASP A 183 -8.80 -15.37 -2.66
C ASP A 183 -8.13 -15.46 -1.26
N MET A 184 -6.83 -15.78 -1.24
CA MET A 184 -6.05 -15.79 0.00
C MET A 184 -5.95 -14.38 0.62
N ALA A 185 -5.74 -13.34 -0.19
CA ALA A 185 -5.75 -11.96 0.29
C ALA A 185 -7.09 -11.58 0.93
N GLU A 186 -8.20 -11.93 0.27
CA GLU A 186 -9.55 -11.69 0.77
C GLU A 186 -9.77 -12.34 2.14
N LYS A 187 -9.45 -13.64 2.23
CA LYS A 187 -9.59 -14.41 3.46
C LYS A 187 -8.78 -13.81 4.61
N ILE A 188 -7.51 -13.48 4.37
CA ILE A 188 -6.60 -12.89 5.36
C ILE A 188 -7.12 -11.52 5.82
N ILE A 189 -7.47 -10.63 4.89
CA ILE A 189 -7.90 -9.27 5.19
C ILE A 189 -9.21 -9.28 5.96
N ASN A 190 -10.20 -10.08 5.54
CA ASN A 190 -11.49 -10.18 6.22
C ASN A 190 -11.35 -10.79 7.62
N TYR A 191 -10.52 -11.83 7.77
CA TYR A 191 -10.26 -12.43 9.08
C TYR A 191 -9.60 -11.43 10.03
N TYR A 192 -8.57 -10.73 9.58
CA TYR A 192 -7.89 -9.69 10.36
C TYR A 192 -8.83 -8.54 10.75
N ARG A 193 -9.64 -8.04 9.81
CA ARG A 193 -10.62 -6.97 10.08
C ARG A 193 -11.64 -7.34 11.14
N THR A 194 -11.97 -8.63 11.26
CA THR A 194 -13.01 -9.12 12.17
C THR A 194 -12.46 -9.46 13.56
N HIS A 195 -11.20 -9.91 13.66
CA HIS A 195 -10.67 -10.53 14.89
C HIS A 195 -9.50 -9.77 15.54
N ALA A 196 -8.91 -8.78 14.86
CA ALA A 196 -7.83 -7.98 15.43
C ALA A 196 -8.36 -6.76 16.19
N ASP A 197 -7.64 -6.41 17.25
CA ASP A 197 -7.98 -5.26 18.08
C ASP A 197 -7.65 -3.95 17.37
N LYS A 198 -8.33 -2.88 17.74
CA LYS A 198 -8.06 -1.54 17.20
C LYS A 198 -6.60 -1.14 17.47
N GLY A 199 -5.87 -0.79 16.41
CA GLY A 199 -4.46 -0.43 16.45
C GLY A 199 -3.49 -1.62 16.41
N GLU A 200 -3.98 -2.86 16.47
CA GLU A 200 -3.17 -4.07 16.40
C GLU A 200 -2.69 -4.32 14.98
N ARG A 201 -1.38 -4.37 14.75
CA ARG A 201 -0.80 -4.69 13.42
C ARG A 201 -0.90 -6.19 13.13
N MET A 202 -0.91 -6.58 11.85
CA MET A 202 -1.05 -7.98 11.43
C MET A 202 -0.04 -8.91 12.11
N GLY A 203 1.22 -8.47 12.25
CA GLY A 203 2.23 -9.25 12.98
C GLY A 203 1.82 -9.50 14.44
N ALA A 204 1.45 -8.45 15.18
CA ALA A 204 1.05 -8.57 16.58
C ALA A 204 -0.21 -9.46 16.72
N PHE A 205 -1.15 -9.32 15.80
CA PHE A 205 -2.34 -10.16 15.71
C PHE A 205 -1.98 -11.65 15.56
N ILE A 206 -1.14 -12.00 14.59
CA ILE A 206 -0.68 -13.38 14.36
C ILE A 206 0.07 -13.92 15.57
N GLU A 207 0.88 -13.10 16.24
CA GLU A 207 1.59 -13.50 17.45
C GLU A 207 0.63 -13.79 18.61
N ARG A 208 -0.42 -12.98 18.78
CA ARG A 208 -1.43 -13.16 19.82
C ARG A 208 -2.21 -14.47 19.66
N ILE A 209 -2.61 -14.82 18.44
CA ILE A 209 -3.39 -16.04 18.18
C ILE A 209 -2.50 -17.28 17.94
N GLY A 210 -1.22 -17.07 17.67
CA GLY A 210 -0.28 -18.11 17.28
C GLY A 210 -0.28 -18.37 15.77
N PHE A 211 0.92 -18.46 15.19
CA PHE A 211 1.07 -18.66 13.75
C PHE A 211 0.49 -19.98 13.25
N GLU A 212 0.64 -21.07 14.01
CA GLU A 212 0.09 -22.37 13.61
C GLU A 212 -1.44 -22.35 13.56
N GLU A 213 -2.09 -21.70 14.51
CA GLU A 213 -3.55 -21.53 14.50
C GLU A 213 -3.99 -20.63 13.34
N PHE A 214 -3.30 -19.51 13.12
CA PHE A 214 -3.55 -18.66 11.95
C PHE A 214 -3.42 -19.44 10.64
N LYS A 215 -2.36 -20.24 10.50
CA LYS A 215 -2.11 -21.06 9.31
C LYS A 215 -3.22 -22.09 9.09
N LYS A 216 -3.67 -22.77 10.15
CA LYS A 216 -4.80 -23.69 10.11
C LYS A 216 -6.06 -22.97 9.58
N ILE A 217 -6.45 -21.86 10.20
CA ILE A 217 -7.65 -21.09 9.78
C ILE A 217 -7.54 -20.66 8.30
N MET A 218 -6.36 -20.24 7.84
CA MET A 218 -6.17 -19.79 6.46
C MET A 218 -6.18 -20.94 5.44
N LEU A 219 -5.66 -22.11 5.76
CA LEU A 219 -5.47 -23.21 4.80
C LEU A 219 -6.50 -24.36 4.93
N GLY A 220 -7.25 -24.44 6.03
CA GLY A 220 -8.19 -25.53 6.33
C GLY A 220 -8.41 -25.67 7.83
#